data_AF-A0AA47L7K7-F1
#
_entry.id   AF-A0AA47L7K7-F1
#
_cell.length_a   1.000
_cell.length_b   1.000
_cell.length_c   1.000
_cell.angle_alpha   90.00
_cell.angle_beta   90.00
_cell.angle_gamma   90.00
#
_symmetry.space_group_name_H-M   'P 1'
#
loop_
_entity.id
_entity.type
_entity.pdbx_description
1 polymer ?
#
loop_
_entity_poly.entity_id
_entity_poly.type
_entity_poly.pdbx_seq_one_letter_code
_entity_poly.pdbx_strand_id
1 'polypeptide(L)'
;MYPLVQEKSLGTIEINKVYEEYDGPKLFSVVNALGLYFLVYWIDELEDGDVWLYVPMSAKRLESLETGSRLLRDAFLYPEENSIFKIFTAFDGNNHNIEILAAEDIPEEDLPPCDFRIEDIESEEIEESILSVNHEIHISRPSRRGTMQLNSISKVLDGWSSLYGEFVRTINLKDRLIPVDARPGSFTLRLESNHYDQVAPVIDDFFGVMASSDDIHLTFIEMGIDVEVVKDFLSLIVDSSYDFKVTPLGEFGSQHFLSKVNAERILNEIKTSELTYLSSLKVPQADDLYRVFSVVDAKACFEEVNEYTLKITPRQVAYYLHAARTLGYLNQSNQPTSAAMQFNMLSREEKLLSAAMRFQSSDCGWAWIKWSSGKTLLDIEDGSGYQFLLDCVPSLNSNTARRRSKTLNSWLRIFKAVLR
;
A
#
# COMPACT_ATOMS: atom_id res chain seq x y z
N MET A 1 33.06 10.18 13.83
CA MET A 1 31.74 10.31 14.46
C MET A 1 31.95 11.13 15.72
N TYR A 2 31.53 12.39 15.72
CA TYR A 2 31.67 13.26 16.90
C TYR A 2 30.83 12.69 18.05
N PRO A 3 31.38 12.53 19.26
CA PRO A 3 30.63 11.99 20.39
C PRO A 3 29.60 13.02 20.85
N LEU A 4 28.32 12.78 20.55
CA LEU A 4 27.24 13.54 21.16
C LEU A 4 27.19 13.27 22.67
N VAL A 5 27.01 14.32 23.47
CA VAL A 5 26.85 14.19 24.92
C VAL A 5 25.57 13.43 25.24
N GLN A 6 25.70 12.33 25.98
CA GLN A 6 24.55 11.60 26.53
C GLN A 6 24.31 12.03 27.97
N GLU A 7 23.45 13.03 28.14
CA GLU A 7 23.15 13.60 29.45
C GLU A 7 21.69 13.46 29.85
N LYS A 8 21.43 13.28 31.15
CA LYS A 8 20.08 13.03 31.66
C LYS A 8 19.14 14.21 31.45
N SER A 9 19.66 15.42 31.40
CA SER A 9 18.90 16.66 31.17
C SER A 9 18.47 16.84 29.70
N LEU A 10 19.22 16.27 28.75
CA LEU A 10 18.92 16.35 27.32
C LEU A 10 18.21 15.09 26.79
N GLY A 11 18.39 13.97 27.48
CA GLY A 11 17.96 12.65 27.05
C GLY A 11 18.92 12.03 26.03
N THR A 12 18.53 10.89 25.46
CA THR A 12 19.26 10.31 24.33
C THR A 12 19.01 11.19 23.10
N ILE A 13 20.06 11.84 22.61
CA ILE A 13 20.02 12.72 21.44
C ILE A 13 20.66 12.05 20.21
N GLU A 14 20.09 12.31 19.04
CA GLU A 14 20.62 11.91 17.74
C GLU A 14 20.70 13.12 16.80
N ILE A 15 21.69 13.13 15.90
CA ILE A 15 21.80 14.20 14.89
C ILE A 15 20.61 14.10 13.94
N ASN A 16 19.86 15.20 13.83
CA ASN A 16 18.75 15.34 12.90
C ASN A 16 19.25 15.88 11.55
N LYS A 17 20.01 16.99 11.54
CA LYS A 17 20.56 17.59 10.31
C LYS A 17 21.83 18.38 10.60
N VAL A 18 22.81 18.35 9.70
CA VAL A 18 24.03 19.18 9.77
C VAL A 18 23.89 20.34 8.78
N TYR A 19 24.20 21.55 9.22
CA TYR A 19 24.06 22.80 8.46
C TYR A 19 25.39 23.45 8.12
N GLU A 20 26.43 23.18 8.89
CA GLU A 20 27.79 23.63 8.60
C GLU A 20 28.76 22.55 9.06
N GLU A 21 29.63 22.11 8.14
CA GLU A 21 30.65 21.11 8.39
C GLU A 21 32.01 21.68 8.01
N TYR A 22 32.87 21.84 9.01
CA TYR A 22 34.27 22.24 8.84
C TYR A 22 35.11 21.50 9.89
N ASP A 23 35.86 20.50 9.42
CA ASP A 23 36.59 19.55 10.29
C ASP A 23 35.66 18.84 11.31
N GLY A 24 34.44 18.54 10.86
CA GLY A 24 33.34 18.03 11.68
C GLY A 24 32.15 19.00 11.73
N PRO A 25 31.00 18.57 12.29
CA PRO A 25 29.79 19.38 12.32
C PRO A 25 29.97 20.55 13.30
N LYS A 26 29.85 21.79 12.81
CA LYS A 26 29.98 23.03 13.60
C LYS A 26 28.63 23.71 13.84
N LEU A 27 27.66 23.47 12.98
CA LEU A 27 26.26 23.87 13.18
C LEU A 27 25.36 22.71 12.77
N PHE A 28 24.50 22.24 13.67
CA PHE A 28 23.60 21.11 13.40
C PHE A 28 22.39 21.13 14.34
N SER A 29 21.36 20.36 14.01
CA SER A 29 20.25 20.08 14.90
C SER A 29 20.32 18.66 15.43
N VAL A 30 19.89 18.48 16.67
CA VAL A 30 19.69 17.17 17.28
C VAL A 30 18.25 17.04 17.76
N VAL A 31 17.77 15.80 17.83
CA VAL A 31 16.46 15.48 18.38
C VAL A 31 16.64 14.47 19.51
N ASN A 32 15.90 14.65 20.60
CA ASN A 32 15.90 13.65 21.67
C ASN A 32 14.80 12.60 21.48
N ALA A 33 14.86 11.52 22.25
CA ALA A 33 13.86 10.44 22.21
C ALA A 33 12.40 10.87 22.48
N LEU A 34 12.17 12.10 22.98
CA LEU A 34 10.84 12.68 23.20
C LEU A 34 10.37 13.59 22.04
N GLY A 35 11.20 13.76 21.00
CA GLY A 35 10.90 14.59 19.84
C GLY A 35 11.13 16.10 20.06
N LEU A 36 11.85 16.49 21.11
CA LEU A 36 12.28 17.88 21.31
C LEU A 36 13.57 18.13 20.52
N TYR A 37 13.57 19.20 19.72
CA TYR A 37 14.71 19.59 18.92
C TYR A 37 15.62 20.53 19.70
N PHE A 38 16.92 20.44 19.41
CA PHE A 38 17.92 21.40 19.86
C PHE A 38 18.73 21.84 18.65
N LEU A 39 18.97 23.14 18.55
CA LEU A 39 20.00 23.68 17.66
C LEU A 39 21.33 23.68 18.42
N VAL A 40 22.37 23.18 17.77
CA VAL A 40 23.72 23.04 18.31
C VAL A 40 24.67 23.91 17.51
N TYR A 41 25.34 24.83 18.19
CA TYR A 41 26.31 25.74 17.60
C TYR A 41 27.65 25.63 18.32
N TRP A 42 28.71 25.38 17.55
CA TRP A 42 30.09 25.42 18.05
C TRP A 42 30.50 26.87 18.30
N ILE A 43 31.07 27.14 19.47
CA ILE A 43 31.47 28.51 19.86
C ILE A 43 32.97 28.65 20.13
N ASP A 44 33.66 27.59 20.56
CA ASP A 44 35.09 27.68 20.89
C ASP A 44 35.77 26.29 20.87
N GLU A 45 37.10 26.29 20.75
CA GLU A 45 37.98 25.12 20.88
C GLU A 45 39.04 25.40 21.94
N LEU A 46 39.08 24.55 22.96
CA LEU A 46 40.05 24.57 24.05
C LEU A 46 41.12 23.49 23.82
N GLU A 47 42.20 23.52 24.60
CA GLU A 47 43.32 22.57 24.46
C GLU A 47 42.90 21.09 24.60
N ASP A 48 41.82 20.81 25.33
CA ASP A 48 41.35 19.48 25.69
C ASP A 48 39.94 19.14 25.16
N GLY A 49 39.28 20.03 24.41
CA GLY A 49 37.95 19.77 23.85
C GLY A 49 37.27 20.96 23.20
N ASP A 50 36.04 20.74 22.76
CA ASP A 50 35.19 21.75 22.11
C ASP A 50 34.11 22.31 23.05
N VAL A 51 33.68 23.55 22.81
CA VAL A 51 32.59 24.21 23.52
C VAL A 51 31.42 24.51 22.56
N TRP A 52 30.21 24.23 23.03
CA TRP A 52 28.99 24.26 22.23
C TRP A 52 27.86 24.98 22.97
N LEU A 53 26.95 25.60 22.23
CA LEU A 53 25.66 26.06 22.72
C LEU A 53 24.54 25.18 22.16
N TYR A 54 23.68 24.70 23.05
CA TYR A 54 22.47 23.95 22.72
C TYR A 54 21.27 24.78 23.15
N VAL A 55 20.36 25.06 22.23
CA VAL A 55 19.10 25.76 22.54
C VAL A 55 17.89 24.89 22.16
N PRO A 56 17.02 24.55 23.12
CA PRO A 56 15.80 23.78 22.84
C PRO A 56 14.82 24.62 22.01
N MET A 57 14.16 23.99 21.06
CA MET A 57 13.17 24.66 20.22
C MET A 57 12.13 23.71 19.64
N SER A 58 10.99 24.29 19.25
CA SER A 58 9.96 23.60 18.49
C SER A 58 10.40 23.34 17.05
N ALA A 59 9.81 22.31 16.41
CA ALA A 59 10.06 22.00 14.99
C ALA A 59 9.80 23.20 14.07
N LYS A 60 8.75 23.99 14.36
CA LYS A 60 8.41 25.20 13.60
C LYS A 60 9.49 26.29 13.71
N ARG A 61 10.14 26.40 14.87
CA ARG A 61 11.25 27.33 15.07
C ARG A 61 12.46 26.88 14.28
N LEU A 62 12.78 25.59 14.32
CA LEU A 62 13.87 25.02 13.54
C LEU A 62 13.68 25.25 12.04
N GLU A 63 12.50 24.90 11.51
CA GLU A 63 12.14 25.13 10.10
C GLU A 63 12.28 26.60 9.70
N SER A 64 11.93 27.54 10.57
CA SER A 64 12.07 28.97 10.29
C SER A 64 13.54 29.44 10.20
N LEU A 65 14.45 28.76 10.89
CA LEU A 65 15.90 29.00 10.79
C LEU A 65 16.46 28.35 9.52
N GLU A 66 16.05 27.12 9.22
CA GLU A 66 16.47 26.36 8.04
C GLU A 66 16.06 27.01 6.73
N THR A 67 14.84 27.58 6.67
CA THR A 67 14.33 28.32 5.50
C THR A 67 14.95 29.71 5.36
N GLY A 68 15.90 30.07 6.23
CA GLY A 68 16.50 31.39 6.26
C GLY A 68 15.50 32.51 6.56
N SER A 69 14.31 32.22 7.10
CA SER A 69 13.32 33.24 7.45
C SER A 69 13.66 33.99 8.75
N ARG A 70 14.52 33.41 9.59
CA ARG A 70 15.08 33.99 10.82
C ARG A 70 16.60 33.99 10.81
N LEU A 71 17.20 34.87 11.60
CA LEU A 71 18.65 34.89 11.82
C LEU A 71 19.02 33.80 12.82
N LEU A 72 20.19 33.16 12.64
CA LEU A 72 20.64 32.11 13.57
C LEU A 72 20.73 32.64 15.00
N ARG A 73 21.25 33.86 15.13
CA ARG A 73 21.43 34.57 16.39
C ARG A 73 20.13 34.74 17.19
N ASP A 74 18.98 34.86 16.52
CA ASP A 74 17.67 35.01 17.19
C ASP A 74 17.31 33.78 18.03
N ALA A 75 17.85 32.60 17.69
CA ALA A 75 17.62 31.37 18.45
C ALA A 75 18.16 31.48 19.88
N PHE A 76 19.30 32.18 20.06
CA PHE A 76 19.99 32.32 21.34
C PHE A 76 19.58 33.57 22.10
N LEU A 77 19.22 34.66 21.39
CA LEU A 77 18.75 35.90 22.03
C LEU A 77 17.28 35.80 22.49
N TYR A 78 16.44 35.05 21.79
CA TYR A 78 15.02 34.92 22.07
C TYR A 78 14.58 33.45 22.12
N PRO A 79 15.17 32.65 23.03
CA PRO A 79 14.89 31.22 23.09
C PRO A 79 13.44 30.98 23.54
N GLU A 80 12.83 29.88 23.07
CA GLU A 80 11.42 29.57 23.38
C GLU A 80 11.24 29.18 24.85
N GLU A 81 12.28 28.57 25.42
CA GLU A 81 12.46 28.38 26.84
C GLU A 81 13.73 29.13 27.25
N ASN A 82 13.72 29.84 28.39
CA ASN A 82 14.88 30.61 28.86
C ASN A 82 15.96 29.70 29.48
N SER A 83 16.37 28.66 28.75
CA SER A 83 17.31 27.63 29.15
C SER A 83 18.20 27.29 27.95
N ILE A 84 19.42 27.80 27.93
CA ILE A 84 20.43 27.49 26.91
C ILE A 84 21.54 26.69 27.60
N PHE A 85 22.00 25.62 26.98
CA PHE A 85 23.04 24.77 27.58
C PHE A 85 24.38 25.07 26.91
N LYS A 86 25.34 25.54 27.69
CA LYS A 86 26.75 25.62 27.29
C LYS A 86 27.42 24.31 27.68
N ILE A 87 27.92 23.58 26.69
CA ILE A 87 28.42 22.22 26.86
C ILE A 87 29.87 22.18 26.41
N PHE A 88 30.75 21.69 27.28
CA PHE A 88 32.11 21.32 26.92
C PHE A 88 32.20 19.82 26.67
N THR A 89 32.87 19.41 25.60
CA THR A 89 33.14 18.00 25.27
C THR A 89 34.63 17.75 25.10
N ALA A 90 35.22 16.96 26.00
CA ALA A 90 36.62 16.59 25.89
C ALA A 90 36.89 15.69 24.67
N PHE A 91 38.05 15.86 24.02
CA PHE A 91 38.43 15.06 22.84
C PHE A 91 38.56 13.56 23.13
N ASP A 92 38.81 13.19 24.39
CA ASP A 92 38.87 11.79 24.82
C ASP A 92 37.48 11.15 24.96
N GLY A 93 36.41 11.93 24.82
CA GLY A 93 35.01 11.52 24.89
C GLY A 93 34.53 11.13 26.31
N ASN A 94 35.37 11.26 27.34
CA ASN A 94 35.08 10.74 28.68
C ASN A 94 34.56 11.81 29.65
N ASN A 95 34.85 13.09 29.38
CA ASN A 95 34.44 14.21 30.22
C ASN A 95 33.60 15.21 29.43
N HIS A 96 32.51 15.64 30.04
CA HIS A 96 31.72 16.78 29.57
C HIS A 96 31.29 17.62 30.78
N ASN A 97 31.14 18.92 30.57
CA ASN A 97 30.57 19.84 31.55
C ASN A 97 29.39 20.56 30.93
N ILE A 98 28.32 20.73 31.69
CA ILE A 98 27.11 21.44 31.26
C ILE A 98 26.86 22.60 32.21
N GLU A 99 26.77 23.79 31.63
CA GLU A 99 26.30 25.00 32.28
C GLU A 99 24.98 25.43 31.64
N ILE A 100 24.01 25.84 32.48
CA ILE A 100 22.72 26.36 31.99
C ILE A 100 22.79 27.87 32.09
N LEU A 101 22.61 28.54 30.96
CA LEU A 101 22.64 29.99 30.80
C LEU A 101 21.24 30.51 30.46
N ALA A 102 20.91 31.71 30.94
CA ALA A 102 19.84 32.50 30.34
C ALA A 102 20.38 33.24 29.10
N ALA A 103 19.49 33.70 28.21
CA ALA A 103 19.89 34.44 27.00
C ALA A 103 20.74 35.69 27.32
N GLU A 104 20.49 36.32 28.47
CA GLU A 104 21.18 37.53 28.95
C GLU A 104 22.60 37.25 29.46
N ASP A 105 22.90 36.00 29.81
CA ASP A 105 24.19 35.58 30.37
C ASP A 105 25.18 35.12 29.29
N ILE A 106 24.75 35.06 28.02
CA ILE A 106 25.60 34.64 26.89
C ILE A 106 26.54 35.79 26.51
N PRO A 107 27.86 35.58 26.53
CA PRO A 107 28.81 36.57 26.03
C PRO A 107 28.55 36.93 24.57
N GLU A 108 28.73 38.20 24.23
CA GLU A 108 28.54 38.70 22.86
C GLU A 108 29.44 37.99 21.84
N GLU A 109 30.61 37.52 22.29
CA GLU A 109 31.59 36.75 21.49
C GLU A 109 31.16 35.30 21.22
N ASP A 110 30.32 34.71 22.07
CA ASP A 110 29.79 33.35 21.91
C ASP A 110 28.53 33.33 21.00
N LEU A 111 27.96 34.50 20.69
CA LEU A 111 26.78 34.61 19.84
C LEU A 111 27.14 34.48 18.36
N PRO A 112 26.29 33.82 17.55
CA PRO A 112 26.47 33.82 16.10
C PRO A 112 26.55 35.25 15.52
N PRO A 113 27.21 35.43 14.35
CA PRO A 113 27.26 36.73 13.68
C PRO A 113 25.86 37.31 13.41
N CYS A 114 25.73 38.64 13.50
CA CYS A 114 24.44 39.34 13.44
C CYS A 114 23.64 39.12 12.14
N ASP A 115 24.31 38.78 11.05
CA ASP A 115 23.75 38.56 9.72
C ASP A 115 23.76 37.08 9.30
N PHE A 116 24.23 36.19 10.18
CA PHE A 116 24.36 34.79 9.83
C PHE A 116 23.00 34.10 9.73
N ARG A 117 22.78 33.47 8.57
CA ARG A 117 21.65 32.58 8.28
C ARG A 117 22.22 31.22 7.96
N ILE A 118 21.42 30.19 8.20
CA ILE A 118 21.70 28.87 7.65
C ILE A 118 21.57 29.03 6.13
N GLU A 119 22.70 29.13 5.44
CA GLU A 119 22.74 29.12 3.98
C GLU A 119 22.40 27.70 3.52
N ASP A 120 21.55 27.58 2.51
CA ASP A 120 21.34 26.30 1.83
C ASP A 120 22.70 25.83 1.34
N ILE A 121 23.31 24.87 2.06
CA ILE A 121 24.35 24.04 1.47
C ILE A 121 23.70 23.49 0.22
N GLU A 122 24.30 23.76 -0.94
CA GLU A 122 23.99 23.11 -2.20
C GLU A 122 23.92 21.61 -1.91
N SER A 123 22.71 21.12 -1.73
CA SER A 123 22.42 19.70 -1.70
C SER A 123 22.99 19.17 -3.01
N GLU A 124 24.08 18.40 -2.93
CA GLU A 124 24.44 17.47 -4.00
C GLU A 124 23.13 16.86 -4.49
N GLU A 125 22.88 16.92 -5.80
CA GLU A 125 21.66 16.50 -6.50
C GLU A 125 21.16 15.10 -6.06
N ILE A 126 20.58 15.03 -4.86
CA ILE A 126 19.48 14.15 -4.53
C ILE A 126 18.32 15.01 -4.99
N GLU A 127 17.73 14.64 -6.12
CA GLU A 127 16.46 15.19 -6.58
C GLU A 127 15.60 15.51 -5.35
N GLU A 128 15.45 16.81 -5.05
CA GLU A 128 14.38 17.29 -4.20
C GLU A 128 13.08 17.02 -4.97
N SER A 129 12.63 15.76 -4.96
CA SER A 129 11.22 15.58 -4.68
C SER A 129 11.07 16.08 -3.24
N ILE A 130 10.76 17.37 -3.08
CA ILE A 130 9.91 17.78 -1.98
C ILE A 130 8.76 16.78 -2.06
N LEU A 131 8.72 15.77 -1.18
CA LEU A 131 7.67 14.75 -1.18
C LEU A 131 6.38 15.54 -0.97
N SER A 132 5.70 15.83 -2.07
CA SER A 132 4.58 16.76 -2.06
C SER A 132 3.41 15.93 -1.58
N VAL A 133 3.13 15.99 -0.28
CA VAL A 133 2.01 15.24 0.28
C VAL A 133 0.76 15.66 -0.45
N ASN A 134 0.20 14.74 -1.24
CA ASN A 134 -0.93 15.04 -2.10
C ASN A 134 -2.24 14.46 -1.56
N HIS A 135 -2.20 13.51 -0.64
CA HIS A 135 -3.37 13.05 0.10
C HIS A 135 -3.03 12.43 1.45
N GLU A 136 -4.06 12.29 2.28
CA GLU A 136 -3.99 11.59 3.56
C GLU A 136 -5.08 10.52 3.67
N ILE A 137 -4.73 9.42 4.34
CA ILE A 137 -5.67 8.40 4.78
C ILE A 137 -5.87 8.57 6.28
N HIS A 138 -7.12 8.59 6.71
CA HIS A 138 -7.50 8.61 8.11
C HIS A 138 -8.34 7.38 8.44
N ILE A 139 -7.84 6.57 9.36
CA ILE A 139 -8.51 5.38 9.88
C ILE A 139 -8.91 5.67 11.33
N SER A 140 -10.18 5.50 11.64
CA SER A 140 -10.69 5.77 12.99
C SER A 140 -11.69 4.72 13.45
N ARG A 141 -12.06 4.76 14.73
CA ARG A 141 -13.14 3.94 15.27
C ARG A 141 -14.43 4.77 15.34
N PRO A 142 -15.59 4.17 15.02
CA PRO A 142 -16.88 4.82 15.25
C PRO A 142 -17.10 5.19 16.73
N SER A 143 -16.55 4.38 17.66
CA SER A 143 -16.63 4.63 19.11
C SER A 143 -15.35 5.25 19.65
N ARG A 144 -15.47 6.24 20.54
CA ARG A 144 -14.33 6.89 21.22
C ARG A 144 -13.63 6.01 22.27
N ARG A 145 -14.05 4.75 22.48
CA ARG A 145 -13.44 3.85 23.47
C ARG A 145 -12.62 2.76 22.78
N GLY A 146 -11.38 2.59 23.24
CA GLY A 146 -10.48 1.49 22.88
C GLY A 146 -9.37 1.91 21.90
N THR A 147 -8.18 1.34 22.10
CA THR A 147 -6.99 1.57 21.28
C THR A 147 -7.10 0.89 19.92
N MET A 148 -6.68 1.57 18.87
CA MET A 148 -6.54 0.97 17.55
C MET A 148 -5.37 -0.04 17.55
N GLN A 149 -5.50 -1.11 16.79
CA GLN A 149 -4.49 -2.16 16.70
C GLN A 149 -3.70 -2.00 15.41
N LEU A 150 -2.37 -1.97 15.52
CA LEU A 150 -1.48 -1.81 14.38
C LEU A 150 -1.75 -2.85 13.29
N ASN A 151 -1.90 -4.14 13.65
CA ASN A 151 -2.19 -5.20 12.69
C ASN A 151 -3.47 -4.95 11.88
N SER A 152 -4.52 -4.38 12.50
CA SER A 152 -5.77 -4.06 11.80
C SER A 152 -5.61 -2.82 10.92
N ILE A 153 -4.86 -1.82 11.38
CA ILE A 153 -4.50 -0.63 10.59
C ILE A 153 -3.72 -1.05 9.34
N SER A 154 -2.65 -1.82 9.51
CA SER A 154 -1.79 -2.29 8.40
C SER A 154 -2.61 -3.04 7.35
N LYS A 155 -3.50 -3.96 7.77
CA LYS A 155 -4.36 -4.68 6.82
C LYS A 155 -5.26 -3.74 6.01
N VAL A 156 -5.89 -2.74 6.65
CA VAL A 156 -6.73 -1.77 5.93
C VAL A 156 -5.90 -0.97 4.92
N LEU A 157 -4.68 -0.56 5.29
CA LEU A 157 -3.77 0.14 4.39
C LEU A 157 -3.30 -0.75 3.23
N ASP A 158 -3.00 -2.02 3.48
CA ASP A 158 -2.63 -2.99 2.44
C ASP A 158 -3.79 -3.21 1.45
N GLY A 159 -5.02 -3.30 1.97
CA GLY A 159 -6.23 -3.38 1.16
C GLY A 159 -6.43 -2.12 0.31
N TRP A 160 -6.24 -0.93 0.88
CA TRP A 160 -6.29 0.32 0.13
C TRP A 160 -5.20 0.41 -0.94
N SER A 161 -3.97 0.01 -0.61
CA SER A 161 -2.85 0.00 -1.58
C SER A 161 -3.14 -0.92 -2.77
N SER A 162 -3.73 -2.09 -2.50
CA SER A 162 -4.18 -3.01 -3.55
C SER A 162 -5.26 -2.40 -4.44
N LEU A 163 -6.24 -1.72 -3.83
CA LEU A 163 -7.31 -1.03 -4.54
C LEU A 163 -6.80 0.17 -5.36
N TYR A 164 -5.86 0.94 -4.80
CA TYR A 164 -5.18 2.02 -5.52
C TYR A 164 -4.43 1.49 -6.75
N GLY A 165 -3.76 0.33 -6.62
CA GLY A 165 -3.14 -0.35 -7.75
C GLY A 165 -4.13 -0.69 -8.88
N GLU A 166 -5.37 -1.05 -8.54
CA GLU A 166 -6.43 -1.26 -9.52
C GLU A 166 -6.84 0.06 -10.22
N PHE A 167 -6.92 1.17 -9.49
CA PHE A 167 -7.21 2.49 -10.10
C PHE A 167 -6.10 2.93 -11.07
N VAL A 168 -4.84 2.76 -10.69
CA VAL A 168 -3.69 3.04 -11.57
C VAL A 168 -3.74 2.17 -12.83
N ARG A 169 -4.14 0.90 -12.68
CA ARG A 169 -4.25 -0.06 -13.78
C ARG A 169 -5.37 0.32 -14.76
N THR A 170 -6.53 0.80 -14.31
CA THR A 170 -7.65 1.14 -15.19
C THR A 170 -7.33 2.30 -16.12
N ILE A 171 -6.49 3.24 -15.68
CA ILE A 171 -5.99 4.36 -16.51
C ILE A 171 -4.64 4.07 -17.19
N ASN A 172 -4.15 2.83 -17.13
CA ASN A 172 -2.90 2.37 -17.76
C ASN A 172 -1.67 3.23 -17.41
N LEU A 173 -1.55 3.56 -16.13
CA LEU A 173 -0.49 4.41 -15.59
C LEU A 173 0.47 3.58 -14.73
N LYS A 174 1.63 4.15 -14.37
CA LYS A 174 2.55 3.57 -13.39
C LYS A 174 2.66 4.55 -12.23
N ASP A 175 2.13 4.18 -11.07
CA ASP A 175 2.23 4.96 -9.85
C ASP A 175 2.26 4.03 -8.63
N ARG A 176 2.65 4.58 -7.49
CA ARG A 176 2.67 3.89 -6.20
C ARG A 176 2.45 4.87 -5.07
N LEU A 177 1.86 4.37 -3.99
CA LEU A 177 1.74 5.14 -2.75
C LEU A 177 3.06 5.08 -1.98
N ILE A 178 3.56 6.25 -1.58
CA ILE A 178 4.76 6.41 -0.76
C ILE A 178 4.33 7.02 0.59
N PRO A 179 4.59 6.35 1.73
CA PRO A 179 4.33 6.92 3.04
C PRO A 179 5.30 8.05 3.35
N VAL A 180 4.76 9.20 3.77
CA VAL A 180 5.56 10.38 4.16
C VAL A 180 5.68 10.44 5.68
N ASP A 181 4.56 10.48 6.40
CA ASP A 181 4.54 10.37 7.87
C ASP A 181 3.23 9.76 8.39
N ALA A 182 3.21 9.42 9.69
CA ALA A 182 2.02 8.92 10.36
C ALA A 182 1.83 9.56 11.74
N ARG A 183 0.57 9.79 12.13
CA ARG A 183 0.20 10.36 13.42
C ARG A 183 -0.63 9.37 14.25
N PRO A 184 -0.27 9.12 15.53
CA PRO A 184 -0.99 8.19 16.40
C PRO A 184 -2.29 8.79 16.96
N GLY A 185 -3.18 7.94 17.46
CA GLY A 185 -4.53 8.30 17.91
C GLY A 185 -5.59 7.69 17.00
N SER A 186 -6.44 8.52 16.39
CA SER A 186 -7.01 8.17 15.09
C SER A 186 -5.86 8.13 14.08
N PHE A 187 -5.60 6.97 13.51
CA PHE A 187 -4.41 6.76 12.70
C PHE A 187 -4.52 7.57 11.40
N THR A 188 -3.61 8.51 11.19
CA THR A 188 -3.53 9.30 9.95
C THR A 188 -2.20 9.01 9.28
N LEU A 189 -2.23 8.69 7.99
CA LEU A 189 -1.06 8.45 7.15
C LEU A 189 -1.07 9.45 6.01
N ARG A 190 -0.01 10.26 5.92
CA ARG A 190 0.21 11.17 4.79
C ARG A 190 0.97 10.45 3.70
N LEU A 191 0.50 10.61 2.47
CA LEU A 191 0.96 9.86 1.31
C LEU A 191 1.34 10.80 0.18
N GLU A 192 2.26 10.30 -0.64
CA GLU A 192 2.58 10.84 -1.94
C GLU A 192 2.38 9.78 -3.02
N SER A 193 2.05 10.24 -4.21
CA SER A 193 2.15 9.50 -5.46
C SER A 193 2.44 10.46 -6.61
N ASN A 194 3.16 10.02 -7.64
CA ASN A 194 3.67 10.91 -8.69
C ASN A 194 2.56 11.43 -9.62
N HIS A 195 1.42 10.75 -9.67
CA HIS A 195 0.33 11.00 -10.60
C HIS A 195 -1.03 11.02 -9.90
N TYR A 196 -1.06 11.48 -8.64
CA TYR A 196 -2.30 11.54 -7.86
C TYR A 196 -3.37 12.39 -8.53
N ASP A 197 -3.00 13.45 -9.25
CA ASP A 197 -3.89 14.30 -10.06
C ASP A 197 -4.70 13.50 -11.09
N GLN A 198 -4.10 12.46 -11.68
CA GLN A 198 -4.74 11.59 -12.66
C GLN A 198 -5.52 10.44 -12.02
N VAL A 199 -5.10 9.98 -10.83
CA VAL A 199 -5.77 8.88 -10.11
C VAL A 199 -6.97 9.39 -9.29
N ALA A 200 -6.92 10.61 -8.79
CA ALA A 200 -7.97 11.20 -7.95
C ALA A 200 -9.38 11.19 -8.60
N PRO A 201 -9.56 11.51 -9.90
CA PRO A 201 -10.87 11.37 -10.55
C PRO A 201 -11.42 9.93 -10.54
N VAL A 202 -10.54 8.92 -10.66
CA VAL A 202 -10.95 7.50 -10.61
C VAL A 202 -11.40 7.13 -9.19
N ILE A 203 -10.72 7.67 -8.17
CA ILE A 203 -11.13 7.52 -6.76
C ILE A 203 -12.50 8.17 -6.54
N ASP A 204 -12.71 9.39 -7.05
CA ASP A 204 -13.98 10.11 -6.97
C ASP A 204 -15.12 9.32 -7.62
N ASP A 205 -14.91 8.81 -8.84
CA ASP A 205 -15.88 7.97 -9.54
C ASP A 205 -16.18 6.68 -8.75
N PHE A 206 -15.15 6.02 -8.23
CA PHE A 206 -15.30 4.80 -7.43
C PHE A 206 -16.17 5.01 -6.19
N PHE A 207 -15.90 6.06 -5.40
CA PHE A 207 -16.73 6.39 -4.24
C PHE A 207 -18.12 6.90 -4.63
N GLY A 208 -18.24 7.60 -5.77
CA GLY A 208 -19.52 7.98 -6.36
C GLY A 208 -20.41 6.77 -6.67
N VAL A 209 -19.85 5.74 -7.29
CA VAL A 209 -20.57 4.48 -7.58
C VAL A 209 -21.09 3.83 -6.31
N MET A 210 -20.28 3.77 -5.24
CA MET A 210 -20.70 3.21 -3.95
C MET A 210 -21.82 4.00 -3.27
N ALA A 211 -21.90 5.30 -3.55
CA ALA A 211 -22.88 6.20 -2.96
C ALA A 211 -24.22 6.21 -3.72
N SER A 212 -24.20 6.07 -5.04
CA SER A 212 -25.37 6.36 -5.89
C SER A 212 -25.69 5.38 -7.01
N SER A 213 -24.92 4.29 -7.20
CA SER A 213 -25.22 3.31 -8.26
C SER A 213 -26.34 2.36 -7.85
N ASP A 214 -27.28 2.11 -8.77
CA ASP A 214 -28.34 1.11 -8.61
C ASP A 214 -27.77 -0.33 -8.62
N ASP A 215 -26.71 -0.56 -9.42
CA ASP A 215 -25.97 -1.83 -9.45
C ASP A 215 -24.47 -1.55 -9.32
N ILE A 216 -23.96 -1.63 -8.09
CA ILE A 216 -22.54 -1.35 -7.78
C ILE A 216 -21.61 -2.38 -8.46
N HIS A 217 -22.03 -3.64 -8.51
CA HIS A 217 -21.20 -4.73 -9.00
C HIS A 217 -21.00 -4.63 -10.52
N LEU A 218 -22.07 -4.41 -11.28
CA LEU A 218 -22.01 -4.23 -12.72
C LEU A 218 -21.15 -3.01 -13.08
N THR A 219 -21.38 -1.86 -12.43
CA THR A 219 -20.64 -0.63 -12.72
C THR A 219 -19.14 -0.79 -12.48
N PHE A 220 -18.71 -1.46 -11.41
CA PHE A 220 -17.28 -1.73 -11.19
C PHE A 220 -16.67 -2.65 -12.26
N ILE A 221 -17.40 -3.65 -12.75
CA ILE A 221 -16.93 -4.49 -13.87
C ILE A 221 -16.76 -3.65 -15.14
N GLU A 222 -17.68 -2.73 -15.42
CA GLU A 222 -17.64 -1.85 -16.59
C GLU A 222 -16.51 -0.81 -16.50
N MET A 223 -16.23 -0.29 -15.29
CA MET A 223 -15.04 0.53 -15.01
C MET A 223 -13.73 -0.27 -15.12
N GLY A 224 -13.83 -1.61 -15.24
CA GLY A 224 -12.68 -2.49 -15.33
C GLY A 224 -11.93 -2.66 -14.02
N ILE A 225 -12.55 -2.40 -12.87
CA ILE A 225 -12.00 -2.61 -11.53
C ILE A 225 -12.22 -4.07 -11.12
N ASP A 226 -11.21 -4.73 -10.55
CA ASP A 226 -11.39 -6.08 -10.00
C ASP A 226 -12.26 -6.04 -8.72
N VAL A 227 -13.50 -6.50 -8.85
CA VAL A 227 -14.49 -6.54 -7.76
C VAL A 227 -14.01 -7.37 -6.57
N GLU A 228 -13.12 -8.35 -6.76
CA GLU A 228 -12.56 -9.12 -5.63
C GLU A 228 -11.68 -8.24 -4.74
N VAL A 229 -10.85 -7.36 -5.34
CA VAL A 229 -10.01 -6.41 -4.59
C VAL A 229 -10.88 -5.42 -3.82
N VAL A 230 -12.01 -5.00 -4.41
CA VAL A 230 -13.00 -4.16 -3.72
C VAL A 230 -13.61 -4.91 -2.53
N LYS A 231 -14.04 -6.16 -2.69
CA LYS A 231 -14.59 -6.99 -1.61
C LYS A 231 -13.60 -7.21 -0.48
N ASP A 232 -12.34 -7.46 -0.81
CA ASP A 232 -11.27 -7.64 0.17
C ASP A 232 -11.11 -6.38 1.01
N PHE A 233 -11.01 -5.21 0.36
CA PHE A 233 -10.93 -3.92 1.05
C PHE A 233 -12.15 -3.68 1.95
N LEU A 234 -13.38 -3.85 1.43
CA LEU A 234 -14.60 -3.68 2.20
C LEU A 234 -14.67 -4.65 3.40
N SER A 235 -14.26 -5.92 3.21
CA SER A 235 -14.23 -6.92 4.28
C SER A 235 -13.25 -6.52 5.38
N LEU A 236 -12.08 -5.97 5.02
CA LEU A 236 -11.09 -5.47 5.98
C LEU A 236 -11.62 -4.30 6.81
N ILE A 237 -12.41 -3.40 6.23
CA ILE A 237 -13.11 -2.33 6.95
C ILE A 237 -14.14 -2.93 7.93
N VAL A 238 -14.95 -3.88 7.47
CA VAL A 238 -15.98 -4.53 8.29
C VAL A 238 -15.38 -5.29 9.47
N ASP A 239 -14.36 -6.10 9.22
CA ASP A 239 -13.71 -6.97 10.20
C ASP A 239 -12.90 -6.18 11.24
N SER A 240 -12.20 -5.12 10.80
CA SER A 240 -11.47 -4.23 11.71
C SER A 240 -12.40 -3.35 12.56
N SER A 241 -13.66 -3.19 12.12
CA SER A 241 -14.64 -2.27 12.70
C SER A 241 -14.11 -0.83 12.77
N TYR A 242 -13.38 -0.42 11.72
CA TYR A 242 -12.89 0.94 11.52
C TYR A 242 -13.73 1.67 10.48
N ASP A 243 -13.63 2.99 10.50
CA ASP A 243 -14.05 3.86 9.43
C ASP A 243 -12.82 4.32 8.66
N PHE A 244 -12.95 4.45 7.34
CA PHE A 244 -11.91 4.86 6.42
C PHE A 244 -12.26 6.20 5.79
N LYS A 245 -11.27 7.07 5.69
CA LYS A 245 -11.40 8.35 5.00
C LYS A 245 -10.16 8.63 4.18
N VAL A 246 -10.34 9.08 2.95
CA VAL A 246 -9.27 9.61 2.10
C VAL A 246 -9.54 11.09 1.85
N THR A 247 -8.52 11.92 2.03
CA THR A 247 -8.62 13.37 1.83
C THR A 247 -7.48 13.83 0.93
N PRO A 248 -7.77 14.39 -0.26
CA PRO A 248 -6.76 15.08 -1.05
C PRO A 248 -6.30 16.34 -0.31
N LEU A 249 -5.00 16.63 -0.39
CA LEU A 249 -4.38 17.83 0.18
C LEU A 249 -4.05 18.89 -0.89
N GLY A 250 -4.22 18.55 -2.16
CA GLY A 250 -4.08 19.46 -3.31
C GLY A 250 -5.41 19.89 -3.93
N GLU A 251 -5.36 20.44 -5.14
CA GLU A 251 -6.54 20.93 -5.87
C GLU A 251 -7.36 19.83 -6.54
N PHE A 252 -6.86 18.59 -6.58
CA PHE A 252 -7.47 17.48 -7.31
C PHE A 252 -8.14 16.47 -6.37
N GLY A 253 -9.37 16.08 -6.72
CA GLY A 253 -10.15 15.07 -6.03
C GLY A 253 -11.04 15.62 -4.91
N SER A 254 -11.88 14.74 -4.39
CA SER A 254 -12.82 15.03 -3.31
C SER A 254 -12.49 14.22 -2.06
N GLN A 255 -12.90 14.71 -0.88
CA GLN A 255 -12.82 13.92 0.34
C GLN A 255 -13.89 12.82 0.33
N HIS A 256 -13.49 11.59 0.63
CA HIS A 256 -14.40 10.44 0.71
C HIS A 256 -14.34 9.77 2.06
N PHE A 257 -15.50 9.34 2.53
CA PHE A 257 -15.67 8.67 3.82
C PHE A 257 -16.45 7.36 3.63
N LEU A 258 -15.88 6.28 4.15
CA LEU A 258 -16.48 4.95 4.18
C LEU A 258 -16.58 4.47 5.62
N SER A 259 -17.80 4.48 6.14
CA SER A 259 -18.08 3.89 7.44
C SER A 259 -18.16 2.36 7.36
N LYS A 260 -17.97 1.69 8.49
CA LYS A 260 -18.22 0.24 8.61
C LYS A 260 -19.60 -0.17 8.07
N VAL A 261 -20.64 0.58 8.46
CA VAL A 261 -22.04 0.26 8.10
C VAL A 261 -22.25 0.34 6.60
N ASN A 262 -21.69 1.38 5.95
CA ASN A 262 -21.78 1.52 4.50
C ASN A 262 -20.97 0.42 3.79
N ALA A 263 -19.76 0.11 4.28
CA ALA A 263 -18.95 -0.97 3.73
C ALA A 263 -19.67 -2.33 3.80
N GLU A 264 -20.33 -2.63 4.91
CA GLU A 264 -21.10 -3.86 5.09
C GLU A 264 -22.31 -3.94 4.14
N ARG A 265 -23.04 -2.84 3.98
CA ARG A 265 -24.15 -2.73 3.02
C ARG A 265 -23.67 -3.02 1.60
N ILE A 266 -22.64 -2.30 1.14
CA ILE A 266 -22.10 -2.42 -0.21
C ILE A 266 -21.54 -3.82 -0.45
N LEU A 267 -20.82 -4.39 0.52
CA LEU A 267 -20.29 -5.75 0.43
C LEU A 267 -21.40 -6.79 0.24
N ASN A 268 -22.54 -6.63 0.92
CA ASN A 268 -23.69 -7.53 0.77
C ASN A 268 -24.39 -7.35 -0.59
N GLU A 269 -24.50 -6.12 -1.10
CA GLU A 269 -25.05 -5.83 -2.43
C GLU A 269 -24.17 -6.46 -3.53
N ILE A 270 -22.85 -6.30 -3.44
CA ILE A 270 -21.88 -6.93 -4.36
C ILE A 270 -22.01 -8.45 -4.30
N LYS A 271 -21.98 -9.06 -3.11
CA LYS A 271 -22.13 -10.52 -2.94
C LYS A 271 -23.44 -11.08 -3.51
N THR A 272 -24.51 -10.31 -3.42
CA THR A 272 -25.82 -10.70 -3.98
C THR A 272 -25.78 -10.63 -5.51
N SER A 273 -25.12 -9.61 -6.06
CA SER A 273 -25.00 -9.37 -7.50
C SER A 273 -24.02 -10.33 -8.20
N GLU A 274 -23.01 -10.85 -7.48
CA GLU A 274 -22.11 -11.92 -7.96
C GLU A 274 -22.85 -13.22 -8.33
N LEU A 275 -24.09 -13.40 -7.85
CA LEU A 275 -24.93 -14.51 -8.30
C LEU A 275 -25.39 -14.35 -9.75
N THR A 276 -25.31 -13.13 -10.30
CA THR A 276 -25.80 -12.77 -11.63
C THR A 276 -24.66 -12.46 -12.60
N TYR A 277 -23.64 -11.75 -12.13
CA TYR A 277 -22.55 -11.25 -12.97
C TYR A 277 -21.20 -11.80 -12.53
N LEU A 278 -20.33 -12.06 -13.50
CA LEU A 278 -19.00 -12.64 -13.32
C LEU A 278 -17.95 -11.73 -14.00
N SER A 279 -16.84 -11.48 -13.31
CA SER A 279 -15.68 -10.81 -13.92
C SER A 279 -15.07 -11.67 -15.03
N SER A 280 -14.68 -11.04 -16.15
CA SER A 280 -14.00 -11.75 -17.22
C SER A 280 -12.67 -12.36 -16.77
N LEU A 281 -12.07 -11.91 -15.68
CA LEU A 281 -10.88 -12.52 -15.10
C LEU A 281 -11.17 -13.95 -14.62
N LYS A 282 -12.37 -14.23 -14.12
CA LYS A 282 -12.72 -15.56 -13.58
C LYS A 282 -13.02 -16.61 -14.65
N VAL A 283 -13.12 -16.22 -15.93
CA VAL A 283 -13.43 -17.12 -17.04
C VAL A 283 -12.16 -17.76 -17.61
N PRO A 284 -11.99 -19.10 -17.58
CA PRO A 284 -10.82 -19.76 -18.11
C PRO A 284 -10.65 -19.53 -19.62
N GLN A 285 -9.39 -19.47 -20.07
CA GLN A 285 -9.04 -19.27 -21.49
C GLN A 285 -8.23 -20.43 -22.09
N ALA A 286 -7.78 -21.38 -21.27
CA ALA A 286 -7.00 -22.53 -21.69
C ALA A 286 -7.93 -23.65 -22.18
N ASP A 287 -7.98 -23.87 -23.49
CA ASP A 287 -8.84 -24.87 -24.15
C ASP A 287 -8.44 -26.32 -23.87
N ASP A 288 -7.15 -26.59 -23.76
CA ASP A 288 -6.60 -27.92 -23.47
C ASP A 288 -6.50 -28.17 -21.95
N LEU A 289 -7.48 -28.88 -21.40
CA LEU A 289 -7.51 -29.25 -19.98
C LEU A 289 -6.32 -30.13 -19.57
N TYR A 290 -5.81 -31.00 -20.44
CA TYR A 290 -4.68 -31.88 -20.10
C TYR A 290 -3.37 -31.09 -19.97
N ARG A 291 -3.20 -30.01 -20.72
CA ARG A 291 -2.07 -29.09 -20.49
C ARG A 291 -2.21 -28.32 -19.18
N VAL A 292 -3.43 -27.98 -18.75
CA VAL A 292 -3.63 -27.44 -17.40
C VAL A 292 -3.12 -28.45 -16.36
N PHE A 293 -3.38 -29.74 -16.56
CA PHE A 293 -2.87 -30.79 -15.66
C PHE A 293 -1.35 -30.87 -15.67
N SER A 294 -0.71 -30.76 -16.84
CA SER A 294 0.76 -30.69 -16.92
C SER A 294 1.34 -29.51 -16.15
N VAL A 295 0.67 -28.35 -16.17
CA VAL A 295 1.07 -27.19 -15.36
C VAL A 295 0.94 -27.47 -13.87
N VAL A 296 -0.15 -28.11 -13.45
CA VAL A 296 -0.38 -28.47 -12.04
C VAL A 296 0.67 -29.48 -11.57
N ASP A 297 0.95 -30.52 -12.36
CA ASP A 297 1.95 -31.54 -12.04
C ASP A 297 3.35 -30.91 -11.92
N ALA A 298 3.76 -30.07 -12.88
CA ALA A 298 5.04 -29.35 -12.83
C ALA A 298 5.16 -28.49 -11.57
N LYS A 299 4.12 -27.68 -11.27
CA LYS A 299 4.11 -26.84 -10.06
C LYS A 299 4.11 -27.66 -8.77
N ALA A 300 3.41 -28.79 -8.73
CA ALA A 300 3.41 -29.69 -7.58
C ALA A 300 4.79 -30.32 -7.33
N CYS A 301 5.61 -30.49 -8.36
CA CYS A 301 7.01 -30.90 -8.29
C CYS A 301 7.99 -29.73 -8.06
N PHE A 302 7.49 -28.51 -7.79
CA PHE A 302 8.29 -27.29 -7.66
C PHE A 302 9.11 -26.94 -8.92
N GLU A 303 8.67 -27.40 -10.08
CA GLU A 303 9.31 -27.09 -11.36
C GLU A 303 8.89 -25.70 -11.87
N GLU A 304 9.78 -25.10 -12.65
CA GLU A 304 9.48 -23.85 -13.33
C GLU A 304 8.56 -24.08 -14.53
N VAL A 305 7.51 -23.28 -14.63
CA VAL A 305 6.55 -23.33 -15.73
C VAL A 305 6.78 -22.12 -16.62
N ASN A 306 7.36 -22.36 -17.79
CA ASN A 306 7.71 -21.33 -18.77
C ASN A 306 7.49 -21.84 -20.21
N GLU A 307 7.77 -21.00 -21.20
CA GLU A 307 7.59 -21.32 -22.62
C GLU A 307 8.40 -22.54 -23.06
N TYR A 308 9.54 -22.80 -22.44
CA TYR A 308 10.43 -23.90 -22.78
C TYR A 308 9.92 -25.22 -22.19
N THR A 309 9.51 -25.22 -20.92
CA THR A 309 9.01 -26.43 -20.26
C THR A 309 7.67 -26.89 -20.84
N LEU A 310 6.80 -25.94 -21.19
CA LEU A 310 5.50 -26.23 -21.78
C LEU A 310 5.50 -26.28 -23.33
N LYS A 311 6.56 -25.83 -24.00
CA LYS A 311 6.67 -25.72 -25.47
C LYS A 311 5.50 -24.93 -26.09
N ILE A 312 5.15 -23.79 -25.48
CA ILE A 312 4.07 -22.89 -25.89
C ILE A 312 4.52 -21.44 -25.79
N THR A 313 3.74 -20.50 -26.34
CA THR A 313 4.07 -19.07 -26.22
C THR A 313 3.93 -18.55 -24.79
N PRO A 314 4.69 -17.51 -24.38
CA PRO A 314 4.56 -16.92 -23.03
C PRO A 314 3.13 -16.49 -22.67
N ARG A 315 2.39 -15.96 -23.66
CA ARG A 315 0.97 -15.60 -23.50
C ARG A 315 0.11 -16.81 -23.17
N GLN A 316 0.38 -17.97 -23.77
CA GLN A 316 -0.33 -19.21 -23.46
C GLN A 316 0.05 -19.74 -22.08
N VAL A 317 1.31 -19.61 -21.65
CA VAL A 317 1.74 -19.97 -20.28
C VAL A 317 0.86 -19.26 -19.25
N ALA A 318 0.65 -17.94 -19.41
CA ALA A 318 -0.21 -17.16 -18.52
C ALA A 318 -1.66 -17.69 -18.47
N TYR A 319 -2.21 -18.16 -19.60
CA TYR A 319 -3.55 -18.73 -19.65
C TYR A 319 -3.66 -20.08 -18.93
N TYR A 320 -2.66 -20.95 -19.02
CA TYR A 320 -2.67 -22.23 -18.30
C TYR A 320 -2.44 -22.05 -16.80
N LEU A 321 -1.55 -21.14 -16.39
CA LEU A 321 -1.39 -20.78 -14.98
C LEU A 321 -2.70 -20.21 -14.41
N HIS A 322 -3.34 -19.32 -15.16
CA HIS A 322 -4.64 -18.78 -14.77
C HIS A 322 -5.71 -19.86 -14.63
N ALA A 323 -5.82 -20.77 -15.60
CA ALA A 323 -6.77 -21.88 -15.54
C ALA A 323 -6.52 -22.80 -14.32
N ALA A 324 -5.25 -23.07 -13.99
CA ALA A 324 -4.90 -23.83 -12.80
C ALA A 324 -5.27 -23.09 -11.49
N ARG A 325 -5.20 -21.75 -11.46
CA ARG A 325 -5.73 -20.92 -10.36
C ARG A 325 -7.26 -20.97 -10.29
N THR A 326 -7.97 -20.90 -11.41
CA THR A 326 -9.45 -21.03 -11.46
C THR A 326 -9.89 -22.38 -10.91
N LEU A 327 -9.14 -23.44 -11.21
CA LEU A 327 -9.36 -24.78 -10.65
C LEU A 327 -8.74 -24.94 -9.25
N GLY A 328 -8.29 -23.86 -8.59
CA GLY A 328 -7.75 -23.80 -7.22
C GLY A 328 -6.56 -24.73 -6.91
N TYR A 329 -5.87 -25.21 -7.94
CA TYR A 329 -4.63 -25.96 -7.77
C TYR A 329 -3.45 -25.03 -7.47
N LEU A 330 -3.53 -23.77 -7.92
CA LEU A 330 -2.53 -22.74 -7.61
C LEU A 330 -3.17 -21.60 -6.81
N ASN A 331 -2.37 -20.95 -5.96
CA ASN A 331 -2.75 -19.71 -5.29
C ASN A 331 -2.49 -18.47 -6.19
N GLN A 332 -2.81 -17.28 -5.70
CA GLN A 332 -2.61 -16.02 -6.45
C GLN A 332 -1.14 -15.79 -6.88
N SER A 333 -0.18 -16.25 -6.07
CA SER A 333 1.26 -16.20 -6.35
C SER A 333 1.76 -17.34 -7.27
N ASN A 334 0.86 -18.10 -7.89
CA ASN A 334 1.17 -19.28 -8.72
C ASN A 334 1.93 -20.41 -8.00
N GLN A 335 1.81 -20.48 -6.68
CA GLN A 335 2.37 -21.56 -5.88
C GLN A 335 1.36 -22.71 -5.75
N PRO A 336 1.83 -23.97 -5.72
CA PRO A 336 0.95 -25.13 -5.58
C PRO A 336 0.21 -25.13 -4.24
N THR A 337 -1.09 -25.43 -4.27
CA THR A 337 -1.88 -25.71 -3.07
C THR A 337 -1.74 -27.17 -2.64
N SER A 338 -2.25 -27.52 -1.46
CA SER A 338 -2.36 -28.93 -1.04
C SER A 338 -3.15 -29.77 -2.05
N ALA A 339 -4.15 -29.18 -2.71
CA ALA A 339 -4.90 -29.84 -3.77
C ALA A 339 -4.03 -30.15 -4.99
N ALA A 340 -3.09 -29.28 -5.38
CA ALA A 340 -2.13 -29.58 -6.46
C ALA A 340 -1.16 -30.70 -6.08
N MET A 341 -0.68 -30.71 -4.84
CA MET A 341 0.21 -31.77 -4.36
C MET A 341 -0.47 -33.13 -4.40
N GLN A 342 -1.74 -33.20 -3.96
CA GLN A 342 -2.56 -34.42 -4.07
C GLN A 342 -2.85 -34.77 -5.53
N PHE A 343 -3.13 -33.77 -6.37
CA PHE A 343 -3.44 -33.96 -7.78
C PHE A 343 -2.35 -34.76 -8.52
N ASN A 344 -1.08 -34.51 -8.23
CA ASN A 344 0.06 -35.21 -8.83
C ASN A 344 0.04 -36.73 -8.56
N MET A 345 -0.55 -37.16 -7.43
CA MET A 345 -0.64 -38.57 -7.04
C MET A 345 -1.83 -39.30 -7.67
N LEU A 346 -2.76 -38.57 -8.28
CA LEU A 346 -4.00 -39.13 -8.83
C LEU A 346 -3.76 -39.80 -10.19
N SER A 347 -4.51 -40.88 -10.44
CA SER A 347 -4.65 -41.44 -11.77
C SER A 347 -5.32 -40.46 -12.74
N ARG A 348 -5.25 -40.74 -14.04
CA ARG A 348 -5.83 -39.86 -15.07
C ARG A 348 -7.33 -39.62 -14.87
N GLU A 349 -8.08 -40.63 -14.46
CA GLU A 349 -9.53 -40.54 -14.26
C GLU A 349 -9.86 -39.72 -13.00
N GLU A 350 -9.12 -39.96 -11.91
CA GLU A 350 -9.24 -39.19 -10.67
C GLU A 350 -8.86 -37.70 -10.87
N LYS A 351 -7.85 -37.42 -11.70
CA LYS A 351 -7.50 -36.04 -12.10
C LYS A 351 -8.67 -35.34 -12.80
N LEU A 352 -9.36 -36.03 -13.71
CA LEU A 352 -10.53 -35.48 -14.40
C LEU A 352 -11.68 -35.23 -13.44
N LEU A 353 -11.97 -36.17 -12.54
CA LEU A 353 -13.02 -36.02 -11.53
C LEU A 353 -12.71 -34.87 -10.57
N SER A 354 -11.46 -34.77 -10.10
CA SER A 354 -10.98 -33.66 -9.27
C SER A 354 -11.20 -32.32 -9.96
N ALA A 355 -10.80 -32.20 -11.23
CA ALA A 355 -10.95 -30.97 -12.00
C ALA A 355 -12.44 -30.62 -12.22
N ALA A 356 -13.30 -31.60 -12.48
CA ALA A 356 -14.74 -31.39 -12.64
C ALA A 356 -15.39 -30.84 -11.36
N MET A 357 -15.09 -31.46 -10.21
CA MET A 357 -15.60 -31.02 -8.91
C MET A 357 -15.11 -29.61 -8.56
N ARG A 358 -13.83 -29.32 -8.83
CA ARG A 358 -13.24 -28.00 -8.59
C ARG A 358 -13.78 -26.93 -9.52
N PHE A 359 -14.03 -27.26 -10.79
CA PHE A 359 -14.68 -26.33 -11.72
C PHE A 359 -16.12 -26.05 -11.29
N GLN A 360 -16.87 -27.08 -10.91
CA GLN A 360 -18.24 -26.94 -10.38
C GLN A 360 -18.31 -25.98 -9.19
N SER A 361 -17.32 -26.01 -8.30
CA SER A 361 -17.22 -25.11 -7.13
C SER A 361 -16.51 -23.78 -7.40
N SER A 362 -16.05 -23.52 -8.64
CA SER A 362 -15.42 -22.25 -9.00
C SER A 362 -16.48 -21.19 -9.31
N ASP A 363 -16.12 -19.91 -9.18
CA ASP A 363 -17.02 -18.78 -9.50
C ASP A 363 -17.66 -18.93 -10.89
N CYS A 364 -16.85 -19.27 -11.90
CA CYS A 364 -17.33 -19.44 -13.27
C CYS A 364 -18.24 -20.65 -13.44
N GLY A 365 -17.89 -21.80 -12.85
CA GLY A 365 -18.70 -23.02 -12.98
C GLY A 365 -20.02 -22.89 -12.22
N TRP A 366 -19.99 -22.33 -11.01
CA TRP A 366 -21.17 -22.09 -10.21
C TRP A 366 -22.13 -21.09 -10.86
N ALA A 367 -21.60 -19.96 -11.37
CA ALA A 367 -22.40 -18.98 -12.10
C ALA A 367 -23.08 -19.61 -13.32
N TRP A 368 -22.38 -20.47 -14.08
CA TRP A 368 -22.96 -21.12 -15.25
C TRP A 368 -24.06 -22.13 -14.87
N ILE A 369 -23.88 -22.90 -13.80
CA ILE A 369 -24.91 -23.80 -13.26
C ILE A 369 -26.16 -23.02 -12.82
N LYS A 370 -25.96 -21.88 -12.14
CA LYS A 370 -27.07 -21.03 -11.68
C LYS A 370 -27.81 -20.38 -12.84
N TRP A 371 -27.09 -19.81 -13.79
CA TRP A 371 -27.66 -19.24 -15.02
C TRP A 371 -28.48 -20.29 -15.78
N SER A 372 -28.03 -21.55 -15.83
CA SER A 372 -28.77 -22.64 -16.47
C SER A 372 -29.92 -23.21 -15.61
N SER A 373 -30.23 -22.60 -14.45
CA SER A 373 -31.20 -23.11 -13.47
C SER A 373 -30.94 -24.56 -13.02
N GLY A 374 -29.68 -25.00 -13.07
CA GLY A 374 -29.24 -26.34 -12.70
C GLY A 374 -28.81 -26.47 -11.25
N LYS A 375 -28.39 -27.70 -10.87
CA LYS A 375 -27.76 -28.00 -9.57
C LYS A 375 -26.30 -28.43 -9.72
N THR A 376 -25.95 -29.00 -10.86
CA THR A 376 -24.62 -29.55 -11.16
C THR A 376 -24.22 -29.24 -12.60
N LEU A 377 -22.96 -29.51 -12.96
CA LEU A 377 -22.49 -29.39 -14.35
C LEU A 377 -23.26 -30.30 -15.33
N LEU A 378 -23.92 -31.36 -14.85
CA LEU A 378 -24.72 -32.25 -15.69
C LEU A 378 -25.97 -31.55 -16.25
N ASP A 379 -26.47 -30.54 -15.55
CA ASP A 379 -27.71 -29.82 -15.88
C ASP A 379 -27.52 -28.69 -16.90
N ILE A 380 -26.27 -28.30 -17.18
CA ILE A 380 -25.96 -27.24 -18.15
C ILE A 380 -26.21 -27.74 -19.57
N GLU A 381 -26.86 -26.98 -20.44
CA GLU A 381 -27.02 -27.37 -21.85
C GLU A 381 -25.69 -27.33 -22.63
N ASP A 382 -25.43 -28.35 -23.46
CA ASP A 382 -24.24 -28.39 -24.30
C ASP A 382 -24.21 -27.22 -25.29
N GLY A 383 -23.08 -26.50 -25.36
CA GLY A 383 -22.94 -25.37 -26.29
C GLY A 383 -23.44 -24.02 -25.74
N SER A 384 -24.13 -24.01 -24.60
CA SER A 384 -24.69 -22.80 -23.98
C SER A 384 -23.64 -21.77 -23.52
N GLY A 385 -22.36 -22.14 -23.48
CA GLY A 385 -21.29 -21.30 -22.94
C GLY A 385 -21.13 -19.94 -23.63
N TYR A 386 -21.59 -19.76 -24.87
CA TYR A 386 -21.55 -18.43 -25.51
C TYR A 386 -22.63 -17.51 -24.96
N GLN A 387 -23.85 -17.99 -24.82
CA GLN A 387 -24.96 -17.20 -24.29
C GLN A 387 -24.73 -16.86 -22.82
N PHE A 388 -24.29 -17.84 -22.02
CA PHE A 388 -23.86 -17.62 -20.64
C PHE A 388 -22.85 -16.47 -20.52
N LEU A 389 -21.82 -16.44 -21.37
CA LEU A 389 -20.82 -15.37 -21.33
C LEU A 389 -21.36 -14.01 -21.75
N LEU A 390 -22.32 -13.94 -22.67
CA LEU A 390 -22.96 -12.67 -23.04
C LEU A 390 -23.85 -12.12 -21.93
N ASP A 391 -24.57 -13.01 -21.24
CA ASP A 391 -25.53 -12.61 -20.21
C ASP A 391 -24.86 -12.27 -18.88
N CYS A 392 -23.82 -13.03 -18.51
CA CYS A 392 -23.20 -12.95 -17.18
C CYS A 392 -21.84 -12.25 -17.16
N VAL A 393 -21.20 -11.98 -18.30
CA VAL A 393 -19.83 -11.41 -18.33
C VAL A 393 -19.78 -10.11 -19.13
N PRO A 394 -20.27 -9.00 -18.58
CA PRO A 394 -20.48 -7.74 -19.31
C PRO A 394 -19.18 -7.11 -19.84
N SER A 395 -18.04 -7.39 -19.19
CA SER A 395 -16.72 -6.93 -19.65
C SER A 395 -16.19 -7.66 -20.90
N LEU A 396 -16.85 -8.72 -21.39
CA LEU A 396 -16.44 -9.42 -22.59
C LEU A 396 -17.15 -8.91 -23.84
N ASN A 397 -16.37 -8.46 -24.82
CA ASN A 397 -16.90 -8.29 -26.18
C ASN A 397 -17.30 -9.65 -26.80
N SER A 398 -18.21 -9.61 -27.77
CA SER A 398 -18.77 -10.79 -28.43
C SER A 398 -17.72 -11.72 -29.04
N ASN A 399 -16.66 -11.17 -29.64
CA ASN A 399 -15.56 -11.95 -30.22
C ASN A 399 -14.79 -12.73 -29.14
N THR A 400 -14.51 -12.09 -28.01
CA THR A 400 -13.79 -12.71 -26.88
C THR A 400 -14.68 -13.73 -26.17
N ALA A 401 -15.96 -13.42 -25.96
CA ALA A 401 -16.96 -14.36 -25.44
C ALA A 401 -17.04 -15.61 -26.32
N ARG A 402 -17.06 -15.46 -27.66
CA ARG A 402 -17.07 -16.59 -28.60
C ARG A 402 -15.80 -17.44 -28.53
N ARG A 403 -14.63 -16.83 -28.30
CA ARG A 403 -13.38 -17.58 -28.13
C ARG A 403 -13.38 -18.35 -26.81
N ARG A 404 -13.74 -17.72 -25.69
CA ARG A 404 -13.75 -18.35 -24.36
C ARG A 404 -14.86 -19.39 -24.22
N SER A 405 -15.99 -19.24 -24.90
CA SER A 405 -17.06 -20.24 -24.89
C SER A 405 -16.63 -21.57 -25.49
N LYS A 406 -15.71 -21.58 -26.46
CA LYS A 406 -15.12 -22.82 -26.98
C LYS A 406 -14.36 -23.58 -25.90
N THR A 407 -13.58 -22.88 -25.09
CA THR A 407 -12.88 -23.45 -23.94
C THR A 407 -13.88 -24.03 -22.93
N LEU A 408 -14.87 -23.24 -22.52
CA LEU A 408 -15.90 -23.67 -21.55
C LEU A 408 -16.67 -24.90 -22.03
N ASN A 409 -17.14 -24.89 -23.28
CA ASN A 409 -17.88 -26.02 -23.85
C ASN A 409 -17.00 -27.28 -24.01
N SER A 410 -15.70 -27.10 -24.31
CA SER A 410 -14.73 -28.21 -24.36
C SER A 410 -14.59 -28.86 -22.98
N TRP A 411 -14.38 -28.05 -21.94
CA TRP A 411 -14.27 -28.51 -20.56
C TRP A 411 -15.55 -29.19 -20.08
N LEU A 412 -16.72 -28.59 -20.33
CA LEU A 412 -18.02 -29.14 -19.93
C LEU A 412 -18.22 -30.55 -20.49
N ARG A 413 -17.87 -30.80 -21.75
CA ARG A 413 -17.99 -32.12 -22.38
C ARG A 413 -17.13 -33.16 -21.66
N ILE A 414 -15.89 -32.79 -21.31
CA ILE A 414 -14.98 -33.67 -20.59
C ILE A 414 -15.50 -33.94 -19.17
N PHE A 415 -15.96 -32.91 -18.46
CA PHE A 415 -16.46 -33.02 -17.09
C PHE A 415 -17.75 -33.84 -17.02
N LYS A 416 -18.69 -33.66 -17.95
CA LYS A 416 -19.90 -34.49 -18.02
C LYS A 416 -19.60 -35.96 -18.28
N ALA A 417 -18.53 -36.28 -18.99
CA ALA A 417 -18.15 -37.66 -19.27
C ALA A 417 -17.65 -38.40 -18.03
N VAL A 418 -17.04 -37.70 -17.06
CA VAL A 418 -16.51 -38.29 -15.82
C VAL A 418 -17.48 -38.19 -14.63
N LEU A 419 -18.49 -37.31 -14.70
CA LEU A 419 -19.50 -37.14 -13.65
C LEU A 419 -20.73 -38.05 -13.82
N ARG A 420 -20.86 -38.74 -14.96
CA ARG A 420 -21.90 -39.75 -15.22
C ARG A 420 -21.39 -41.11 -14.81
#